data_AF-A0A0R3K0S7-F1
#
_entry.id   AF-A0A0R3K0S7-F1
#
_cell.length_a   1.000
_cell.length_b   1.000
_cell.length_c   1.000
_cell.angle_alpha   90.00
_cell.angle_beta   90.00
_cell.angle_gamma   90.00
#
_symmetry.space_group_name_H-M   'P 1'
#
loop_
_entity.id
_entity.type
_entity.pdbx_description
1 polymer ?
#
loop_
_entity_poly.entity_id
_entity_poly.type
_entity_poly.pdbx_seq_one_letter_code
_entity_poly.pdbx_strand_id
1 'polypeptide(L)'
;MNNVKERVAYLKGLSDGLGINEDTKEGKLLIAIIDVLDEIAEEIDAIHEETNDLEDYVDAIDEDLTRIEDELYEDENFEDEEENFIEVECPHCNEKVFLDRDMFDDEDEDEIICPNCNEPIYIREECECNCDDEDCNC
;
A
#
# COMPACT_ATOMS: atom_id res chain seq x y z
N MET A 1 5.25 -30.59 -13.01
CA MET A 1 5.85 -29.67 -14.00
C MET A 1 7.31 -30.08 -14.10
N ASN A 2 7.80 -30.42 -15.29
CA ASN A 2 9.19 -30.89 -15.44
C ASN A 2 10.13 -29.71 -15.20
N ASN A 3 11.05 -29.84 -14.23
CA ASN A 3 12.06 -28.81 -13.92
C ASN A 3 12.91 -28.59 -15.20
N VAL A 4 13.33 -27.34 -15.45
CA VAL A 4 14.20 -26.98 -16.57
C VAL A 4 15.42 -27.92 -16.63
N LYS A 5 16.01 -28.25 -15.48
CA LYS A 5 17.11 -29.20 -15.33
C LYS A 5 16.80 -30.60 -15.87
N GLU A 6 15.61 -31.14 -15.61
CA GLU A 6 15.18 -32.45 -16.15
C GLU A 6 15.06 -32.42 -17.67
N ARG A 7 14.59 -31.28 -18.22
CA ARG A 7 14.47 -31.10 -19.67
C ARG A 7 15.84 -31.00 -20.34
N VAL A 8 16.80 -30.31 -19.71
CA VAL A 8 18.18 -30.24 -20.22
C VAL A 8 18.86 -31.61 -20.13
N ALA A 9 18.69 -32.34 -19.02
CA ALA A 9 19.19 -33.71 -18.89
C ALA A 9 18.60 -34.65 -19.96
N TYR A 10 17.31 -34.50 -20.29
CA TYR A 10 16.69 -35.22 -21.40
C TYR A 10 17.31 -34.85 -22.75
N LEU A 11 17.60 -33.57 -23.00
CA LEU A 11 18.28 -33.12 -24.23
C LEU A 11 19.70 -33.68 -24.35
N LYS A 12 20.47 -33.72 -23.24
CA LYS A 12 21.78 -34.39 -23.18
C LYS A 12 21.67 -35.87 -23.53
N GLY A 13 20.72 -36.58 -22.94
CA GLY A 13 20.49 -38.00 -23.26
C GLY A 13 20.05 -38.23 -24.72
N LEU A 14 19.25 -37.31 -25.26
CA LEU A 14 18.82 -37.37 -26.65
C LEU A 14 19.97 -37.09 -27.64
N SER A 15 20.86 -36.14 -27.34
CA SER A 15 22.04 -35.87 -28.17
C SER A 15 22.96 -37.09 -28.22
N ASP A 16 23.17 -37.75 -27.08
CA ASP A 16 23.97 -38.98 -27.00
C ASP A 16 23.32 -40.11 -27.81
N GLY A 17 22.01 -40.31 -27.68
CA GLY A 17 21.26 -41.34 -28.39
C GLY A 17 21.22 -41.15 -29.91
N LEU A 18 21.31 -39.90 -30.38
CA LEU A 18 21.41 -39.56 -31.80
C LEU A 18 22.85 -39.65 -32.34
N GLY A 19 23.84 -39.89 -31.48
CA GLY A 19 25.25 -39.89 -31.86
C GLY A 19 25.76 -38.50 -32.25
N ILE A 20 25.15 -37.44 -31.72
CA ILE A 20 25.65 -36.07 -31.90
C ILE A 20 26.93 -35.95 -31.09
N ASN A 21 28.01 -35.56 -31.76
CA ASN A 21 29.33 -35.44 -31.16
C ASN A 21 30.07 -34.22 -31.71
N GLU A 22 31.24 -33.94 -31.15
CA GLU A 22 32.06 -32.80 -31.56
C GLU A 22 32.82 -33.00 -32.89
N ASP A 23 32.57 -34.08 -33.63
CA ASP A 23 33.29 -34.31 -34.90
C ASP A 23 32.79 -33.38 -36.03
N THR A 24 31.56 -32.87 -35.90
CA THR A 24 30.94 -31.96 -36.87
C THR A 24 30.80 -30.55 -36.31
N LYS A 25 30.76 -29.54 -37.18
CA LYS A 25 30.58 -28.15 -36.75
C LYS A 25 29.22 -27.95 -36.09
N GLU A 26 28.20 -28.61 -36.64
CA GLU A 26 26.84 -28.62 -36.14
C GLU A 26 26.76 -29.30 -34.77
N GLY A 27 27.42 -30.45 -34.60
CA GLY A 27 27.45 -31.17 -33.33
C GLY A 27 28.16 -30.39 -32.21
N LYS A 28 29.28 -29.72 -32.51
CA LYS A 28 29.93 -28.79 -31.57
C LYS A 28 29.00 -27.68 -31.11
N LEU A 29 28.26 -27.07 -32.05
CA LEU A 29 27.31 -26.01 -31.73
C LEU A 29 26.15 -26.52 -30.87
N LEU A 30 25.60 -27.69 -31.18
CA LEU A 30 24.48 -28.27 -30.44
C LEU A 30 24.88 -28.65 -29.01
N ILE A 31 26.06 -29.25 -28.82
CA ILE A 31 26.59 -29.56 -27.49
C ILE A 31 26.78 -28.27 -26.68
N ALA A 32 27.42 -27.25 -27.27
CA ALA A 32 27.59 -25.96 -26.60
C ALA A 32 26.27 -25.28 -26.22
N ILE A 33 25.22 -25.40 -27.05
CA ILE A 33 23.88 -24.90 -26.71
C ILE A 33 23.32 -25.66 -25.51
N ILE A 34 23.46 -26.98 -25.49
CA ILE A 34 22.96 -27.82 -24.39
C ILE A 34 23.71 -27.48 -23.09
N ASP A 35 25.01 -27.21 -23.15
CA ASP A 35 25.79 -26.81 -21.98
C ASP A 35 25.34 -25.46 -21.42
N VAL A 36 25.13 -24.45 -22.28
CA VAL A 36 24.59 -23.15 -21.86
C VAL A 36 23.19 -23.30 -21.24
N LEU A 37 22.36 -24.19 -21.77
CA LEU A 37 21.05 -24.47 -21.19
C LEU A 37 21.15 -25.12 -19.81
N ASP A 38 22.19 -25.92 -19.55
CA ASP A 38 22.45 -26.53 -18.25
C ASP A 38 22.86 -25.48 -17.23
N GLU A 39 23.77 -24.58 -17.61
CA GLU A 39 24.15 -23.41 -16.79
C GLU A 39 22.92 -22.56 -16.45
N ILE A 40 22.07 -22.27 -17.44
CA ILE A 40 20.82 -21.53 -17.21
C ILE A 40 19.89 -22.28 -16.25
N ALA A 41 19.82 -23.60 -16.32
CA ALA A 41 19.00 -24.39 -15.41
C ALA A 41 19.52 -24.30 -13.96
N GLU A 42 20.84 -24.31 -13.77
CA GLU A 42 21.46 -24.14 -12.45
C GLU A 42 21.23 -22.75 -11.87
N GLU A 43 21.39 -21.69 -12.68
CA GLU A 43 21.12 -20.31 -12.25
C GLU A 43 19.64 -20.10 -11.90
N ILE A 44 18.72 -20.73 -12.64
CA ILE A 44 17.29 -20.69 -12.30
C ILE A 44 17.04 -21.35 -10.94
N ASP A 45 17.58 -22.55 -10.69
CA ASP A 45 17.43 -23.22 -9.40
C ASP A 45 17.97 -22.33 -8.26
N ALA A 46 19.11 -21.67 -8.44
CA ALA A 46 19.69 -20.74 -7.46
C ALA A 46 18.79 -19.51 -7.20
N ILE A 47 18.24 -18.89 -8.25
CA ILE A 47 17.28 -17.78 -8.12
C ILE A 47 16.03 -18.22 -7.36
N HIS A 48 15.55 -19.44 -7.61
CA HIS A 48 14.40 -19.98 -6.89
C HIS A 48 14.69 -20.12 -5.38
N GLU A 49 15.88 -20.56 -4.99
CA GLU A 49 16.29 -20.61 -3.58
C GLU A 49 16.33 -19.21 -2.96
N GLU A 50 16.99 -18.26 -3.60
CA GLU A 50 17.04 -16.86 -3.12
C GLU A 50 15.65 -16.22 -3.03
N THR A 51 14.74 -16.56 -3.94
CA THR A 51 13.36 -16.04 -3.93
C THR A 51 12.56 -16.61 -2.76
N ASN A 52 12.75 -17.89 -2.41
CA ASN A 52 12.10 -18.47 -1.24
C ASN A 52 12.61 -17.81 0.05
N ASP A 53 13.92 -17.55 0.14
CA ASP A 53 14.48 -16.81 1.29
C ASP A 53 13.86 -15.41 1.39
N LEU A 54 13.65 -14.73 0.27
CA LEU A 54 12.95 -13.43 0.24
C LEU A 54 11.48 -13.53 0.65
N GLU A 55 10.78 -14.59 0.28
CA GLU A 55 9.40 -14.85 0.73
C GLU A 55 9.36 -14.95 2.26
N ASP A 56 10.27 -15.72 2.87
CA ASP A 56 10.40 -15.83 4.33
C ASP A 56 10.67 -14.46 4.99
N TYR A 57 11.52 -13.62 4.39
CA TYR A 57 11.76 -12.26 4.91
C TYR A 57 10.53 -11.35 4.80
N VAL A 58 9.76 -11.46 3.70
CA VAL A 58 8.54 -10.68 3.51
C VAL A 58 7.47 -11.10 4.50
N ASP A 59 7.30 -12.40 4.72
CA ASP A 59 6.38 -12.94 5.72
C ASP A 59 6.75 -12.48 7.14
N ALA A 60 8.04 -12.46 7.47
CA ALA A 60 8.51 -11.93 8.75
C ALA A 60 8.19 -10.43 8.94
N ILE A 61 8.31 -9.64 7.86
CA ILE A 61 7.94 -8.21 7.89
C ILE A 61 6.43 -8.06 8.08
N ASP A 62 5.62 -8.87 7.40
CA ASP A 62 4.16 -8.85 7.53
C ASP A 62 3.71 -9.18 8.97
N GLU A 63 4.32 -10.18 9.60
CA GLU A 63 4.09 -10.53 11.01
C GLU A 63 4.48 -9.37 11.96
N ASP A 64 5.64 -8.76 11.74
CA ASP A 64 6.10 -7.62 12.53
C ASP A 64 5.17 -6.40 12.38
N LEU A 65 4.68 -6.12 11.17
CA LEU A 65 3.72 -5.05 10.93
C LEU A 65 2.39 -5.35 11.59
N THR A 66 1.87 -6.57 11.46
CA THR A 66 0.63 -7.00 12.13
C THR A 66 0.71 -6.76 13.63
N ARG A 67 1.84 -7.10 14.26
CA ARG A 67 2.03 -6.84 15.71
C ARG A 67 2.01 -5.36 16.05
N ILE A 68 2.60 -4.50 15.21
CA ILE A 68 2.55 -3.04 15.40
C ILE A 68 1.13 -2.53 15.23
N GLU A 69 0.41 -3.02 14.22
CA GLU A 69 -1.00 -2.69 14.00
C GLU A 69 -1.83 -3.08 15.21
N ASP A 70 -1.67 -4.29 15.74
CA ASP A 70 -2.35 -4.72 16.97
C ASP A 70 -1.97 -3.80 18.15
N GLU A 71 -0.68 -3.50 18.37
CA GLU A 71 -0.25 -2.60 19.46
C GLU A 71 -0.79 -1.17 19.35
N LEU A 72 -0.98 -0.64 18.13
CA LEU A 72 -1.49 0.72 17.90
C LEU A 72 -3.02 0.78 17.87
N TYR A 73 -3.68 -0.23 17.31
CA TYR A 73 -5.12 -0.26 17.08
C TYR A 73 -5.90 -1.05 18.14
N GLU A 74 -5.28 -1.86 19.01
CA GLU A 74 -5.97 -2.55 20.10
C GLU A 74 -6.26 -1.65 21.33
N ASP A 75 -5.54 -0.55 21.53
CA ASP A 75 -5.76 0.35 22.70
C ASP A 75 -6.67 1.55 22.39
N GLU A 76 -7.18 1.62 21.17
CA GLU A 76 -8.09 2.67 20.74
C GLU A 76 -9.34 2.03 20.15
N ASN A 77 -10.47 2.26 20.83
CA ASN A 77 -11.75 2.46 20.16
C ASN A 77 -11.58 3.62 19.15
N PHE A 78 -10.87 3.41 18.04
CA PHE A 78 -10.80 4.30 16.88
C PHE A 78 -12.17 4.31 16.13
N GLU A 79 -13.28 4.31 16.88
CA GLU A 79 -14.56 4.81 16.39
C GLU A 79 -14.63 6.35 16.52
N ASP A 80 -13.69 7.01 17.22
CA ASP A 80 -13.84 8.43 17.59
C ASP A 80 -12.79 9.44 17.05
N GLU A 81 -11.79 9.07 16.24
CA GLU A 81 -10.94 10.10 15.60
C GLU A 81 -11.61 10.79 14.41
N GLU A 82 -12.60 10.15 13.76
CA GLU A 82 -13.50 10.85 12.82
C GLU A 82 -14.57 11.68 13.56
N GLU A 83 -14.85 11.43 14.85
CA GLU A 83 -15.82 12.22 15.64
C GLU A 83 -15.25 13.56 16.16
N ASN A 84 -13.93 13.72 16.17
CA ASN A 84 -13.27 14.94 16.63
C ASN A 84 -13.10 16.00 15.54
N PHE A 85 -13.44 15.72 14.27
CA PHE A 85 -13.38 16.72 13.20
C PHE A 85 -14.76 17.00 12.61
N ILE A 86 -15.13 18.29 12.53
CA ILE A 86 -16.33 18.76 11.84
C ILE A 86 -15.98 19.31 10.46
N GLU A 87 -16.69 18.83 9.42
CA GLU A 87 -16.61 19.40 8.07
C GLU A 87 -17.52 20.64 8.00
N VAL A 88 -16.93 21.80 7.75
CA VAL A 88 -17.64 23.08 7.60
C VAL A 88 -17.31 23.67 6.24
N GLU A 89 -18.33 24.17 5.54
CA GLU A 89 -18.12 24.93 4.30
C GLU A 89 -17.88 26.40 4.65
N CYS A 90 -16.72 26.94 4.27
CA CYS A 90 -16.40 28.34 4.54
C CYS A 90 -17.34 29.27 3.75
N PRO A 91 -18.07 30.21 4.39
CA PRO A 91 -19.02 31.08 3.71
C PRO A 91 -18.37 32.11 2.78
N HIS A 92 -17.05 32.31 2.90
CA HIS A 92 -16.29 33.31 2.16
C HIS A 92 -15.64 32.75 0.89
N CYS A 93 -15.19 31.49 0.92
CA CYS A 93 -14.51 30.85 -0.22
C CYS A 93 -15.15 29.56 -0.72
N ASN A 94 -16.22 29.07 -0.07
CA ASN A 94 -16.92 27.82 -0.38
C ASN A 94 -16.01 26.57 -0.39
N GLU A 95 -14.85 26.65 0.26
CA GLU A 95 -13.98 25.50 0.45
C GLU A 95 -14.43 24.72 1.68
N LYS A 96 -14.41 23.39 1.56
CA LYS A 96 -14.68 22.47 2.67
C LYS A 96 -13.45 22.42 3.56
N VAL A 97 -13.62 22.82 4.82
CA VAL A 97 -12.55 22.82 5.82
C VAL A 97 -12.90 21.82 6.93
N PHE A 98 -11.90 21.10 7.40
CA PHE A 98 -12.01 20.19 8.53
C PHE A 98 -11.46 20.88 9.77
N LEU A 99 -12.29 21.04 10.79
CA LEU A 99 -11.97 21.75 12.03
C LEU A 99 -12.10 20.79 13.21
N ASP A 100 -11.24 20.93 14.21
CA ASP A 100 -11.29 20.11 15.43
C ASP A 100 -12.49 20.56 16.29
N ARG A 101 -13.26 19.60 16.83
CA ARG A 101 -14.47 19.82 17.62
C ARG A 101 -14.15 20.52 18.94
N ASP A 102 -12.97 20.27 19.49
CA ASP A 102 -12.48 20.93 20.71
C ASP A 102 -12.31 22.44 20.53
N MET A 103 -12.15 22.94 19.29
CA MET A 103 -12.09 24.39 19.00
C MET A 103 -13.42 25.12 19.24
N PHE A 104 -14.52 24.39 19.47
CA PHE A 104 -15.85 24.95 19.75
C PHE A 104 -16.24 24.86 21.24
N ASP A 105 -15.52 24.08 22.06
CA ASP A 105 -15.84 23.83 23.47
C ASP A 105 -15.11 24.78 24.43
N ASP A 106 -14.11 25.52 23.95
CA ASP A 106 -13.49 26.60 24.73
C ASP A 106 -14.46 27.79 24.83
N GLU A 107 -14.96 28.08 26.05
CA GLU A 107 -15.85 29.22 26.38
C GLU A 107 -15.25 30.62 26.08
N ASP A 108 -14.04 30.68 25.52
CA ASP A 108 -13.37 31.89 25.08
C ASP A 108 -13.57 32.05 23.55
N GLU A 109 -14.20 33.15 23.14
CA GLU A 109 -14.52 33.54 21.74
C GLU A 109 -13.25 33.65 20.85
N ASP A 110 -12.60 32.54 20.50
CA ASP A 110 -11.53 32.53 19.53
C ASP A 110 -12.13 32.40 18.11
N GLU A 111 -12.04 33.48 17.33
CA GLU A 111 -12.50 33.51 15.94
C GLU A 111 -11.77 32.44 15.12
N ILE A 112 -12.48 31.39 14.69
CA ILE A 112 -11.90 30.32 13.86
C ILE A 112 -11.55 30.90 12.48
N ILE A 113 -10.26 30.98 12.16
CA ILE A 113 -9.80 31.56 10.89
C ILE A 113 -9.74 30.47 9.81
N CYS A 114 -10.40 30.71 8.66
CA CYS A 114 -10.31 29.82 7.52
C CYS A 114 -8.87 29.74 6.97
N PRO A 115 -8.26 28.56 6.83
CA PRO A 115 -6.90 28.42 6.29
C PRO A 115 -6.78 28.76 4.79
N ASN A 116 -7.90 28.77 4.05
CA ASN A 116 -7.89 29.04 2.61
C ASN A 116 -8.01 30.53 2.27
N CYS A 117 -8.84 31.28 3.01
CA CYS A 117 -9.10 32.69 2.72
C CYS A 117 -8.69 33.65 3.84
N ASN A 118 -8.24 33.14 4.99
CA ASN A 118 -7.87 33.90 6.17
C ASN A 118 -8.99 34.81 6.73
N GLU A 119 -10.25 34.56 6.34
CA GLU A 119 -11.43 35.22 6.91
C GLU A 119 -12.03 34.35 8.04
N PRO A 120 -12.60 34.97 9.09
CA PRO A 120 -13.18 34.26 10.22
C PRO A 120 -14.45 33.50 9.82
N ILE A 121 -14.57 32.27 10.33
CA ILE A 121 -15.72 31.39 10.18
C ILE A 121 -16.59 31.56 11.42
N TYR A 122 -17.76 32.19 11.26
CA TYR A 122 -18.74 32.32 12.34
C TYR A 122 -19.80 31.22 12.23
N ILE A 123 -19.75 30.23 13.11
CA ILE A 123 -20.84 29.26 13.28
C ILE A 123 -21.79 29.84 14.33
N ARG A 124 -22.89 30.44 13.89
CA ARG A 124 -23.96 30.84 14.81
C ARG A 124 -24.67 29.56 15.25
N GLU A 125 -24.71 29.28 16.55
CA GLU A 125 -25.76 28.45 17.12
C GLU A 125 -27.09 28.97 16.58
N GLU A 126 -27.93 28.09 16.01
CA GLU A 126 -29.32 28.46 15.74
C GLU A 126 -29.92 28.90 17.06
N CYS A 127 -30.03 30.22 17.26
CA CYS A 127 -30.78 30.78 18.37
C CYS A 127 -32.15 30.08 18.40
N GLU A 128 -32.46 29.38 19.49
CA GLU A 128 -33.82 28.97 19.83
C GLU A 128 -34.66 30.23 20.11
N CYS A 129 -34.98 30.97 19.06
CA CYS A 129 -35.86 32.11 19.06
C CYS A 129 -37.31 31.59 19.08
N ASN A 130 -37.78 31.15 20.24
CA ASN A 130 -39.19 30.89 20.48
C ASN A 130 -39.91 32.25 20.64
N CYS A 131 -40.08 32.97 19.52
CA CYS A 131 -40.63 34.32 19.50
C CYS A 131 -42.11 34.28 19.08
N ASP A 132 -42.99 34.17 20.07
CA ASP A 132 -44.46 34.28 19.92
C ASP A 132 -44.96 35.73 19.92
N ASP A 133 -44.13 36.74 19.63
CA ASP A 133 -44.57 38.15 19.59
C ASP A 133 -43.95 38.96 18.43
N GLU A 134 -44.81 39.76 17.79
CA GLU A 134 -44.65 40.52 16.54
C GLU A 134 -43.65 41.70 16.56
N ASP A 135 -42.51 41.60 17.24
CA ASP A 135 -41.46 42.62 17.09
C ASP A 135 -40.07 42.06 17.42
N CYS A 136 -39.41 41.48 16.42
CA CYS A 136 -37.95 41.39 16.40
C CYS A 136 -37.43 41.67 14.99
N ASN A 137 -36.80 42.84 14.86
CA ASN A 137 -36.02 43.24 13.70
C ASN A 137 -34.60 42.67 13.87
N CYS A 138 -34.29 41.60 13.15
CA CYS A 138 -32.93 41.09 12.97
C CYS A 138 -32.22 41.91 11.89
#